data_AF-A0A6B0VIR9-F1
#
_entry.id   AF-A0A6B0VIR9-F1
#
_cell.length_a   1.000
_cell.length_b   1.000
_cell.length_c   1.000
_cell.angle_alpha   90.00
_cell.angle_beta   90.00
_cell.angle_gamma   90.00
#
_symmetry.space_group_name_H-M   'P 1'
#
loop_
_entity.id
_entity.type
_entity.pdbx_description
1 polymer ?
#
loop_
_entity_poly.entity_id
_entity_poly.type
_entity_poly.pdbx_seq_one_letter_code
_entity_poly.pdbx_strand_id
1 'polypeptide(L)'
;MGAGHDNLVESFIKSDLSPTGKWWVEVPVGLSVDGTTAVKHIDAVCLTSQEFDLPEVYPERTGMVEYVNPDGHGSSVSKTELFRRMNSSHHFQEESVALVECKTGPLSLKGVGQLVAYEALLTDDWNWEVDERILIGADIDPLVHEACKSLGIRTVQVSP
;
A
#
# COMPACT_ATOMS: atom_id res chain seq x y z
N MET A 1 9.87 -9.63 14.21
CA MET A 1 9.24 -10.31 13.05
C MET A 1 9.10 -9.40 11.82
N GLY A 2 9.82 -8.26 11.73
CA GLY A 2 9.60 -7.24 10.68
C GLY A 2 10.37 -7.45 9.38
N ALA A 3 11.64 -7.89 9.45
CA ALA A 3 12.54 -7.90 8.30
C ALA A 3 12.07 -8.77 7.11
N GLY A 4 11.42 -9.90 7.35
CA GLY A 4 10.98 -10.79 6.27
C GLY A 4 9.82 -10.25 5.43
N HIS A 5 8.95 -9.42 6.02
CA HIS A 5 7.81 -8.83 5.31
C HIS A 5 8.26 -7.67 4.44
N ASP A 6 9.07 -6.79 5.02
CA ASP A 6 9.54 -5.57 4.39
C ASP A 6 10.46 -5.92 3.19
N ASN A 7 11.31 -6.94 3.35
CA ASN A 7 12.13 -7.48 2.25
C ASN A 7 11.28 -8.03 1.09
N LEU A 8 10.14 -8.67 1.36
CA LEU A 8 9.28 -9.21 0.29
C LEU A 8 8.62 -8.07 -0.51
N VAL A 9 8.15 -7.03 0.17
CA VAL A 9 7.60 -5.82 -0.48
C VAL A 9 8.69 -5.13 -1.30
N GLU A 10 9.89 -5.01 -0.74
CA GLU A 10 11.06 -4.44 -1.43
C GLU A 10 11.47 -5.22 -2.67
N SER A 11 11.64 -6.52 -2.54
CA SER A 11 11.96 -7.42 -3.65
C SER A 11 10.89 -7.37 -4.73
N PHE A 12 9.61 -7.27 -4.35
CA PHE A 12 8.53 -7.14 -5.31
C PHE A 12 8.61 -5.83 -6.10
N ILE A 13 8.71 -4.68 -5.42
CA ILE A 13 8.74 -3.35 -6.05
C ILE A 13 9.95 -3.18 -7.01
N LYS A 14 11.07 -3.85 -6.71
CA LYS A 14 12.27 -3.83 -7.56
C LYS A 14 12.25 -4.85 -8.69
N SER A 15 11.26 -5.73 -8.74
CA SER A 15 11.18 -6.79 -9.75
C SER A 15 10.49 -6.32 -11.04
N ASP A 16 10.78 -7.02 -12.14
CA ASP A 16 10.12 -6.84 -13.44
C ASP A 16 8.62 -7.22 -13.41
N LEU A 17 8.15 -7.82 -12.32
CA LEU A 17 6.74 -8.16 -12.13
C LEU A 17 5.95 -7.00 -11.50
N SER A 18 6.61 -5.96 -11.02
CA SER A 18 5.95 -4.81 -10.42
C SER A 18 5.29 -3.92 -11.48
N PRO A 19 4.13 -3.30 -11.17
CA PRO A 19 3.60 -2.24 -12.02
C PRO A 19 4.54 -1.04 -12.06
N THR A 20 4.53 -0.32 -13.18
CA THR A 20 5.28 0.93 -13.33
C THR A 20 4.48 2.08 -12.75
N GLY A 21 5.12 2.93 -11.95
CA GLY A 21 4.52 4.11 -11.36
C GLY A 21 5.25 4.58 -10.12
N LYS A 22 4.69 5.58 -9.44
CA LYS A 22 5.26 6.11 -8.20
C LYS A 22 4.86 5.25 -7.01
N TRP A 23 5.83 4.78 -6.24
CA TRP A 23 5.58 3.85 -5.15
C TRP A 23 5.47 4.51 -3.78
N TRP A 24 4.50 4.04 -3.00
CA TRP A 24 4.31 4.37 -1.60
C TRP A 24 4.15 3.07 -0.80
N VAL A 25 4.73 3.02 0.40
CA VAL A 25 4.58 1.87 1.33
C VAL A 25 3.79 2.28 2.55
N GLU A 26 3.17 1.34 3.26
CA GLU A 26 2.42 1.58 4.50
C GLU A 26 1.46 2.78 4.35
N VAL A 27 0.58 2.70 3.34
CA VAL A 27 -0.36 3.77 3.01
C VAL A 27 -1.57 3.65 3.94
N PRO A 28 -1.89 4.68 4.73
CA PRO A 28 -2.98 4.60 5.68
C PRO A 28 -4.34 4.60 4.96
N VAL A 29 -5.25 3.79 5.49
CA VAL A 29 -6.65 3.70 5.08
C VAL A 29 -7.59 3.71 6.30
N GLY A 30 -8.82 4.14 6.06
CA GLY A 30 -9.78 4.51 7.09
C GLY A 30 -9.48 5.87 7.71
N LEU A 31 -8.93 6.82 6.95
CA LEU A 31 -8.70 8.20 7.38
C LEU A 31 -10.03 8.98 7.53
N SER A 32 -11.01 8.66 6.69
CA SER A 32 -12.39 9.17 6.71
C SER A 32 -13.20 8.65 7.89
N VAL A 33 -12.84 7.50 8.44
CA VAL A 33 -13.52 6.85 9.56
C VAL A 33 -13.15 7.55 10.87
N ASP A 34 -14.15 7.85 11.70
CA ASP A 34 -14.03 8.59 12.97
C ASP A 34 -12.68 8.40 13.71
N GLY A 35 -12.09 9.52 14.14
CA GLY A 35 -10.72 9.63 14.66
C GLY A 35 -10.40 8.85 15.94
N THR A 36 -11.35 8.10 16.50
CA THR A 36 -11.15 7.16 17.61
C THR A 36 -10.75 5.76 17.15
N THR A 37 -10.86 5.47 15.86
CA THR A 37 -10.63 4.14 15.29
C THR A 37 -9.16 3.98 14.86
N ALA A 38 -8.59 2.79 15.06
CA ALA A 38 -7.21 2.53 14.65
C ALA A 38 -7.10 2.49 13.13
N VAL A 39 -6.31 3.39 12.56
CA VAL A 39 -5.96 3.43 11.13
C VAL A 39 -5.27 2.14 10.71
N LYS A 40 -5.65 1.60 9.55
CA LYS A 40 -4.99 0.44 8.92
C LYS A 40 -4.03 0.93 7.85
N HIS A 41 -3.10 0.08 7.46
CA HIS A 41 -2.12 0.39 6.43
C HIS A 41 -2.13 -0.70 5.36
N ILE A 42 -2.15 -0.27 4.10
CA ILE A 42 -1.85 -1.10 2.95
C ILE A 42 -0.33 -1.24 2.85
N ASP A 43 0.17 -2.45 2.61
CA ASP A 43 1.62 -2.71 2.59
C ASP A 43 2.32 -1.83 1.54
N ALA A 44 1.79 -1.76 0.32
CA ALA A 44 2.23 -0.80 -0.68
C ALA A 44 1.13 -0.41 -1.68
N VAL A 45 1.29 0.77 -2.27
CA VAL A 45 0.46 1.31 -3.35
C VAL A 45 1.38 1.87 -4.42
N CYS A 46 1.11 1.53 -5.68
CA CYS A 46 1.75 2.15 -6.84
C CYS A 46 0.74 3.11 -7.48
N LEU A 47 1.09 4.39 -7.63
CA LEU A 47 0.34 5.35 -8.44
C LEU A 47 0.71 5.12 -9.91
N THR A 48 -0.10 4.35 -10.63
CA THR A 48 0.16 3.91 -12.01
C THR A 48 -0.03 5.03 -13.03
N SER A 49 -0.71 6.09 -12.64
CA SER A 49 -0.87 7.35 -13.38
C SER A 49 0.38 8.25 -13.35
N GLN A 50 1.37 7.97 -12.49
CA GLN A 50 2.56 8.81 -12.32
C GLN A 50 3.83 8.18 -12.91
N GLU A 51 4.86 9.00 -13.12
CA GLU A 51 6.18 8.50 -13.53
C GLU A 51 6.77 7.55 -12.48
N PHE A 52 7.56 6.59 -12.95
CA PHE A 52 8.20 5.63 -12.07
C PHE A 52 9.15 6.33 -11.09
N ASP A 53 8.90 6.11 -9.81
CA ASP A 53 9.75 6.59 -8.74
C ASP A 53 9.69 5.61 -7.56
N LEU A 54 10.86 5.27 -7.02
CA LEU A 54 10.95 4.42 -5.84
C LEU A 54 10.59 5.24 -4.60
N PRO A 55 10.08 4.61 -3.53
CA PRO A 55 9.83 5.34 -2.28
C PRO A 55 11.13 5.96 -1.75
N GLU A 56 11.11 7.25 -1.38
CA GLU A 56 12.31 8.08 -1.13
C GLU A 56 13.34 7.46 -0.15
N VAL A 57 12.90 6.70 0.85
CA VAL A 57 13.73 5.79 1.67
C VAL A 57 12.76 4.70 2.14
N TYR A 58 13.07 3.40 1.98
CA TYR A 58 12.29 2.32 2.60
C TYR A 58 12.31 2.52 4.13
N PRO A 59 11.26 3.06 4.78
CA PRO A 59 11.35 3.38 6.18
C PRO A 59 11.14 2.09 6.97
N GLU A 60 12.03 1.79 7.92
CA GLU A 60 11.70 0.85 8.98
C GLU A 60 10.37 1.27 9.62
N ARG A 61 9.50 0.28 9.85
CA ARG A 61 8.08 0.30 10.26
C ARG A 61 7.64 1.24 11.39
N THR A 62 8.52 2.06 11.96
CA THR A 62 8.25 2.89 13.16
C THR A 62 8.69 4.36 13.05
N GLY A 63 9.16 4.82 11.88
CA GLY A 63 9.73 6.16 11.73
C GLY A 63 8.74 7.33 11.78
N MET A 64 9.07 8.39 12.52
CA MET A 64 8.54 9.73 12.23
C MET A 64 9.13 10.20 10.90
N VAL A 65 8.33 10.85 10.06
CA VAL A 65 8.79 11.45 8.80
C VAL A 65 9.07 12.93 9.06
N GLU A 66 10.25 13.41 8.65
CA GLU A 66 10.51 14.84 8.60
C GLU A 66 9.69 15.43 7.44
N TYR A 67 8.51 15.94 7.76
CA TYR A 67 7.73 16.73 6.82
C TYR A 67 8.16 18.19 6.93
N VAL A 68 8.67 18.73 5.81
CA VAL A 68 8.87 20.18 5.69
C VAL A 68 7.53 20.80 5.30
N ASN A 69 6.85 21.40 6.30
CA ASN A 69 5.64 22.16 6.06
C ASN A 69 5.98 23.40 5.20
N PRO A 70 5.29 23.64 4.06
CA PRO A 70 5.48 24.86 3.26
C PRO A 70 5.24 26.16 4.07
N ASP A 71 4.49 26.09 5.17
CA ASP A 71 4.23 27.22 6.07
C ASP A 71 5.31 27.44 7.15
N GLY A 72 6.48 26.79 7.02
CA GLY A 72 7.70 27.17 7.75
C GLY A 72 7.85 26.64 9.18
N HIS A 73 6.92 25.83 9.68
CA HIS A 73 7.05 25.16 10.98
C HIS A 73 7.37 23.67 10.76
N GLY A 74 8.68 23.35 10.73
CA GLY A 74 9.18 21.99 10.70
C GLY A 74 8.91 21.27 12.03
N SER A 75 7.84 20.49 12.07
CA SER A 75 7.59 19.51 13.12
C SER A 75 7.67 18.13 12.49
N SER A 76 8.44 17.21 13.08
CA SER A 76 8.32 15.80 12.73
C SER A 76 6.88 15.34 12.96
N VAL A 77 6.24 14.80 11.92
CA VAL A 77 4.88 14.29 12.00
C VAL A 77 4.90 12.78 11.82
N SER A 78 3.86 12.11 12.32
CA SER A 78 3.67 10.71 11.98
C SER A 78 3.34 10.59 10.49
N LYS A 79 3.67 9.44 9.90
CA LYS A 79 3.32 9.14 8.51
C LYS A 79 1.82 9.28 8.26
N THR A 80 0.98 8.78 9.16
CA THR A 80 -0.48 8.95 9.08
C THR A 80 -0.89 10.42 9.04
N GLU A 81 -0.27 11.28 9.86
CA GLU A 81 -0.57 12.71 9.87
C GLU A 81 -0.11 13.41 8.58
N LEU A 82 1.04 13.01 8.03
CA LEU A 82 1.49 13.45 6.71
C LEU A 82 0.44 13.12 5.64
N PHE A 83 -0.05 11.87 5.59
CA PHE A 83 -1.09 11.47 4.65
C PHE A 83 -2.41 12.21 4.87
N ARG A 84 -2.84 12.46 6.11
CA ARG A 84 -4.03 13.29 6.37
C ARG A 84 -3.89 14.69 5.77
N ARG A 85 -2.70 15.31 5.90
CA ARG A 85 -2.43 16.63 5.33
C ARG A 85 -2.45 16.59 3.81
N MET A 86 -1.78 15.61 3.19
CA MET A 86 -1.79 15.42 1.73
C MET A 86 -3.20 15.20 1.18
N ASN A 87 -4.03 14.43 1.90
CA ASN A 87 -5.43 14.22 1.54
C ASN A 87 -6.24 15.51 1.62
N SER A 88 -6.09 16.24 2.74
CA SER A 88 -6.80 17.51 2.98
C SER A 88 -6.39 18.60 1.99
N SER A 89 -5.15 18.58 1.50
CA SER A 89 -4.66 19.50 0.49
C SER A 89 -4.90 19.02 -0.95
N HIS A 90 -5.64 17.91 -1.12
CA HIS A 90 -5.98 17.35 -2.42
C HIS A 90 -4.75 17.10 -3.32
N HIS A 91 -3.65 16.62 -2.73
CA HIS A 91 -2.38 16.50 -3.42
C HIS A 91 -2.36 15.42 -4.52
N PHE A 92 -3.23 14.41 -4.40
CA PHE A 92 -3.31 13.24 -5.28
C PHE A 92 -4.75 13.03 -5.79
N GLN A 93 -5.30 14.00 -6.51
CA GLN A 93 -6.66 13.86 -7.04
C GLN A 93 -6.69 12.96 -8.28
N GLU A 94 -7.66 12.04 -8.31
CA GLU A 94 -7.99 11.21 -9.49
C GLU A 94 -6.85 10.28 -9.95
N GLU A 95 -6.02 9.79 -9.01
CA GLU A 95 -4.97 8.83 -9.33
C GLU A 95 -5.54 7.44 -9.62
N SER A 96 -4.89 6.74 -10.54
CA SER A 96 -5.07 5.31 -10.77
C SER A 96 -3.99 4.54 -10.03
N VAL A 97 -4.35 3.44 -9.36
CA VAL A 97 -3.44 2.75 -8.45
C VAL A 97 -3.47 1.22 -8.54
N ALA A 98 -2.33 0.62 -8.21
CA ALA A 98 -2.21 -0.80 -7.90
C ALA A 98 -2.01 -1.00 -6.40
N LEU A 99 -2.82 -1.86 -5.77
CA LEU A 99 -2.74 -2.19 -4.35
C LEU A 99 -1.96 -3.47 -4.12
N VAL A 100 -1.09 -3.46 -3.12
CA VAL A 100 -0.26 -4.60 -2.76
C VAL A 100 -0.52 -4.99 -1.31
N GLU A 101 -0.85 -6.26 -1.10
CA GLU A 101 -0.84 -6.91 0.21
C GLU A 101 0.19 -8.04 0.20
N CYS A 102 1.00 -8.12 1.25
CA CYS A 102 2.06 -9.09 1.41
C CYS A 102 1.74 -10.11 2.51
N LYS A 103 2.10 -11.37 2.25
CA LYS A 103 2.08 -12.44 3.24
C LYS A 103 3.46 -13.12 3.30
N THR A 104 4.04 -13.12 4.50
CA THR A 104 5.29 -13.83 4.79
C THR A 104 5.13 -15.36 4.86
N GLY A 105 3.89 -15.84 5.00
CA GLY A 105 3.53 -17.26 4.91
C GLY A 105 2.72 -17.57 3.65
N PRO A 106 2.11 -18.77 3.56
CA PRO A 106 1.22 -19.12 2.46
C PRO A 106 0.11 -18.09 2.27
N LEU A 107 -0.25 -17.83 1.02
CA LEU A 107 -1.40 -17.01 0.72
C LEU A 107 -2.66 -17.58 1.38
N SER A 108 -3.57 -16.69 1.79
CA SER A 108 -4.78 -17.07 2.52
C SER A 108 -5.97 -16.22 2.10
N LEU A 109 -7.18 -16.75 2.26
CA LEU A 109 -8.42 -16.00 2.03
C LEU A 109 -8.52 -14.74 2.93
N LYS A 110 -7.82 -14.72 4.06
CA LYS A 110 -7.69 -13.52 4.89
C LYS A 110 -6.99 -12.39 4.12
N GLY A 111 -5.89 -12.67 3.42
CA GLY A 111 -5.19 -11.68 2.59
C GLY A 111 -6.05 -11.17 1.45
N VAL A 112 -6.83 -12.05 0.82
CA VAL A 112 -7.81 -11.69 -0.20
C VAL A 112 -8.85 -10.71 0.36
N GLY A 113 -9.45 -11.04 1.50
CA GLY A 113 -10.44 -10.18 2.15
C GLY A 113 -9.85 -8.83 2.60
N GLN A 114 -8.58 -8.78 2.99
CA GLN A 114 -7.90 -7.53 3.30
C GLN A 114 -7.77 -6.62 2.07
N LEU A 115 -7.35 -7.13 0.92
CA LEU A 115 -7.25 -6.33 -0.30
C LEU A 115 -8.60 -5.72 -0.71
N VAL A 116 -9.67 -6.51 -0.66
CA VAL A 116 -11.04 -6.03 -0.96
C VAL A 116 -11.48 -4.94 0.02
N ALA A 117 -11.20 -5.11 1.31
CA ALA A 117 -11.53 -4.11 2.32
C ALA A 117 -10.68 -2.83 2.15
N TYR A 118 -9.41 -2.97 1.79
CA TYR A 118 -8.50 -1.85 1.60
C TYR A 118 -8.86 -1.01 0.40
N GLU A 119 -9.24 -1.62 -0.73
CA GLU A 119 -9.80 -0.90 -1.86
C GLU A 119 -10.97 -0.02 -1.43
N ALA A 120 -11.98 -0.60 -0.76
CA ALA A 120 -13.17 0.14 -0.37
C ALA A 120 -12.84 1.36 0.51
N LEU A 121 -11.92 1.20 1.47
CA LEU A 121 -11.47 2.29 2.33
C LEU A 121 -10.62 3.33 1.59
N LEU A 122 -9.75 2.89 0.68
CA LEU A 122 -8.89 3.79 -0.08
C LEU A 122 -9.69 4.65 -1.07
N THR A 123 -10.67 4.06 -1.75
CA THR A 123 -11.57 4.80 -2.63
C THR A 123 -12.36 5.85 -1.85
N ASP A 124 -12.82 5.55 -0.63
CA ASP A 124 -13.51 6.52 0.22
C ASP A 124 -12.58 7.62 0.75
N ASP A 125 -11.36 7.25 1.15
CA ASP A 125 -10.38 8.19 1.71
C ASP A 125 -9.80 9.14 0.67
N TRP A 126 -9.50 8.65 -0.53
CA TRP A 126 -8.65 9.34 -1.52
C TRP A 126 -9.33 9.58 -2.86
N ASN A 127 -10.48 8.94 -3.12
CA ASN A 127 -11.13 8.93 -4.43
C ASN A 127 -10.20 8.45 -5.56
N TRP A 128 -9.36 7.46 -5.26
CA TRP A 128 -8.49 6.79 -6.23
C TRP A 128 -9.19 5.63 -6.94
N GLU A 129 -8.85 5.42 -8.21
CA GLU A 129 -9.29 4.27 -9.00
C GLU A 129 -8.32 3.11 -8.81
N VAL A 130 -8.83 1.92 -8.45
CA VAL A 130 -8.00 0.73 -8.24
C VAL A 130 -8.00 -0.17 -9.48
N ASP A 131 -6.97 -0.01 -10.30
CA ASP A 131 -6.77 -0.75 -11.56
C ASP A 131 -6.33 -2.19 -11.30
N GLU A 132 -5.50 -2.39 -10.27
CA GLU A 132 -4.88 -3.68 -10.01
C GLU A 132 -4.84 -3.99 -8.51
N ARG A 133 -5.09 -5.27 -8.18
CA ARG A 133 -4.94 -5.82 -6.83
C ARG A 133 -3.91 -6.93 -6.88
N ILE A 134 -2.91 -6.86 -6.02
CA ILE A 134 -1.76 -7.75 -6.04
C ILE A 134 -1.58 -8.36 -4.65
N LEU A 135 -1.66 -9.68 -4.59
CA LEU A 135 -1.38 -10.44 -3.39
C LEU A 135 -0.02 -11.14 -3.55
N ILE A 136 0.96 -10.71 -2.76
CA ILE A 136 2.33 -11.24 -2.81
C ILE A 136 2.60 -12.21 -1.66
N GLY A 137 3.34 -13.27 -1.92
CA GLY A 137 3.79 -14.19 -0.88
C GLY A 137 4.80 -15.22 -1.37
N ALA A 138 5.36 -16.00 -0.45
CA ALA A 138 6.38 -16.99 -0.76
C ALA A 138 5.81 -18.29 -1.36
N ASP A 139 4.55 -18.61 -1.04
CA ASP A 139 3.86 -19.82 -1.48
C ASP A 139 2.40 -19.52 -1.86
N ILE A 140 1.98 -19.99 -3.02
CA ILE A 140 0.67 -19.76 -3.60
C ILE A 140 -0.17 -21.03 -3.44
N ASP A 141 -1.09 -20.99 -2.47
CA ASP A 141 -2.09 -22.04 -2.30
C ASP A 141 -3.05 -22.09 -3.53
N PRO A 142 -3.31 -23.26 -4.13
CA PRO A 142 -4.15 -23.38 -5.32
C PRO A 142 -5.60 -22.90 -5.13
N LEU A 143 -6.20 -23.14 -3.96
CA LEU A 143 -7.56 -22.67 -3.67
C LEU A 143 -7.57 -21.14 -3.59
N VAL A 144 -6.57 -20.56 -2.95
CA VAL A 144 -6.44 -19.10 -2.85
C VAL A 144 -6.13 -18.49 -4.21
N HIS A 145 -5.32 -19.13 -5.04
CA HIS A 145 -5.07 -18.69 -6.42
C HIS A 145 -6.34 -18.62 -7.25
N GLU A 146 -7.18 -19.66 -7.22
CA GLU A 146 -8.46 -19.65 -7.93
C GLU A 146 -9.42 -18.58 -7.38
N ALA A 147 -9.44 -18.38 -6.06
CA ALA A 147 -10.22 -17.30 -5.45
C ALA A 147 -9.74 -15.92 -5.94
N CYS A 148 -8.44 -15.66 -5.92
CA CYS A 148 -7.84 -14.42 -6.43
C CYS A 148 -8.20 -14.18 -7.89
N LYS A 149 -8.07 -15.20 -8.75
CA LYS A 149 -8.41 -15.13 -10.17
C LYS A 149 -9.87 -14.74 -10.39
N SER A 150 -10.80 -15.32 -9.62
CA SER A 150 -12.23 -15.00 -9.71
C SER A 150 -12.56 -13.54 -9.33
N LEU A 151 -11.70 -12.92 -8.53
CA LEU A 151 -11.83 -11.54 -8.05
C LEU A 151 -10.93 -10.56 -8.81
N GLY A 152 -10.25 -10.99 -9.87
CA GLY A 152 -9.31 -10.13 -10.61
C GLY A 152 -8.07 -9.73 -9.80
N ILE A 153 -7.69 -10.51 -8.79
CA ILE A 153 -6.49 -10.28 -7.98
C ILE A 153 -5.34 -11.07 -8.58
N ARG A 154 -4.23 -10.39 -8.88
CA ARG A 154 -2.99 -11.01 -9.33
C ARG A 154 -2.24 -11.58 -8.12
N THR A 155 -1.89 -12.86 -8.18
CA THR A 155 -0.98 -13.48 -7.20
C THR A 155 0.46 -13.42 -7.72
N VAL A 156 1.40 -12.98 -6.90
CA VAL A 156 2.82 -12.96 -7.26
C VAL A 156 3.62 -13.74 -6.22
N GLN A 157 4.39 -14.72 -6.69
CA GLN A 157 5.31 -15.44 -5.84
C GLN A 157 6.63 -14.66 -5.78
N VAL A 158 7.05 -14.31 -4.57
CA VAL A 158 8.31 -13.59 -4.33
C VAL A 158 9.11 -14.37 -3.31
N SER A 159 10.37 -14.66 -3.64
CA SER A 159 11.31 -15.28 -2.70
C SER A 159 11.94 -14.18 -1.83
N PRO A 160 12.12 -14.42 -0.51
CA PRO A 160 12.88 -13.52 0.35
C PRO A 160 14.35 -13.41 -0.07
#